data_AF-A0A8J3KJ60-F1
#
_entry.id   AF-A0A8J3KJ60-F1
#
_cell.length_a   1.000
_cell.length_b   1.000
_cell.length_c   1.000
_cell.angle_alpha   90.00
_cell.angle_beta   90.00
_cell.angle_gamma   90.00
#
_symmetry.space_group_name_H-M   'P 1'
#
loop_
_entity.id
_entity.type
_entity.pdbx_description
1 polymer ?
#
loop_
_entity_poly.entity_id
_entity_poly.type
_entity_poly.pdbx_seq_one_letter_code
_entity_poly.pdbx_strand_id
1 'polypeptide(L)'
;MSATLLTDLPPLAAPAEPAYRAAPGTPTMPADASRAEMAPLDRALSQAPLGAFPLLEAAFGWQELRPSGWHRPAASTAIAQTSSPAAAARLASLLSTLTWANVVRTEREGLRVEVSAGAYNRITRALTGAWRSRTQLLAAAPGVPESRQAALGVWRMAMLTGGVDAHAGQLTVRAGSPAAAQTLVAAAARLGMPAAVDRPREGGHPVRVTGRAQVYQLLTEATGQR
;
A
#
# COMPACT_ATOMS: atom_id res chain seq x y z
N MET A 1 -20.89 -65.85 -55.13
CA MET A 1 -19.68 -65.31 -54.49
C MET A 1 -19.23 -64.11 -55.30
N SER A 2 -19.17 -62.94 -54.68
CA SER A 2 -18.27 -61.80 -54.95
C SER A 2 -18.88 -60.57 -54.29
N ALA A 3 -18.20 -60.11 -53.24
CA ALA A 3 -18.45 -58.87 -52.53
C ALA A 3 -17.67 -57.75 -53.21
N THR A 4 -18.31 -56.60 -53.39
CA THR A 4 -17.66 -55.41 -53.95
C THR A 4 -18.20 -54.15 -53.26
N LEU A 5 -17.28 -53.49 -52.54
CA LEU A 5 -17.12 -52.05 -52.30
C LEU A 5 -18.18 -51.28 -51.48
N LEU A 6 -17.74 -50.83 -50.30
CA LEU A 6 -18.05 -49.49 -49.81
C LEU A 6 -16.85 -48.96 -49.02
N THR A 7 -16.03 -48.16 -49.70
CA THR A 7 -14.88 -47.42 -49.18
C THR A 7 -15.25 -45.94 -49.09
N ASP A 8 -14.67 -45.27 -48.10
CA ASP A 8 -14.47 -43.82 -47.96
C ASP A 8 -15.69 -42.92 -47.70
N LEU A 9 -16.02 -42.80 -46.41
CA LEU A 9 -16.60 -41.58 -45.84
C LEU A 9 -15.44 -40.60 -45.51
N PRO A 10 -15.54 -39.31 -45.88
CA PRO A 10 -14.53 -38.31 -45.51
C PRO A 10 -14.58 -37.98 -44.01
N PRO A 11 -13.46 -37.52 -43.41
CA PRO A 11 -13.39 -37.20 -41.99
C PRO A 11 -14.21 -35.93 -41.67
N LEU A 12 -14.98 -35.98 -40.58
CA LEU A 12 -15.65 -34.81 -40.01
C LEU A 12 -14.59 -33.77 -39.60
N ALA A 13 -14.66 -32.59 -40.22
CA ALA A 13 -13.89 -31.43 -39.79
C ALA A 13 -14.37 -30.99 -38.38
N ALA A 14 -13.42 -30.82 -37.46
CA ALA A 14 -13.68 -30.26 -36.13
C ALA A 14 -14.21 -28.82 -36.24
N PRO A 15 -15.14 -28.40 -35.37
CA PRO A 15 -15.58 -27.01 -35.36
C PRO A 15 -14.43 -26.10 -34.96
N ALA A 16 -14.14 -25.10 -35.80
CA ALA A 16 -13.18 -24.05 -35.49
C ALA A 16 -13.61 -23.30 -34.23
N GLU A 17 -12.72 -23.21 -33.24
CA GLU A 17 -12.89 -22.32 -32.09
C GLU A 17 -13.13 -20.88 -32.58
N PRO A 18 -14.09 -20.14 -32.03
CA PRO A 18 -14.18 -18.72 -32.29
C PRO A 18 -12.94 -18.06 -31.68
N ALA A 19 -12.04 -17.59 -32.56
CA ALA A 19 -10.97 -16.69 -32.19
C ALA A 19 -11.58 -15.50 -31.44
N TYR A 20 -11.35 -15.44 -30.13
CA TYR A 20 -11.66 -14.28 -29.31
C TYR A 20 -10.82 -13.10 -29.82
N ARG A 21 -11.38 -12.35 -30.77
CA ARG A 21 -10.89 -11.02 -31.14
C ARG A 21 -11.08 -10.14 -29.91
N ALA A 22 -9.98 -9.84 -29.22
CA ALA A 22 -9.95 -8.76 -28.25
C ALA A 22 -10.53 -7.49 -28.91
N ALA A 23 -11.61 -6.96 -28.32
CA ALA A 23 -12.15 -5.68 -28.74
C ALA A 23 -11.06 -4.61 -28.54
N PRO A 24 -10.76 -3.78 -29.57
CA PRO A 24 -9.84 -2.67 -29.40
C PRO A 24 -10.55 -1.59 -28.57
N GLY A 25 -9.96 -1.25 -27.42
CA GLY A 25 -10.41 -0.15 -26.58
C GLY A 25 -11.11 -0.56 -25.30
N THR A 26 -10.44 -1.28 -24.41
CA THR A 26 -10.58 -0.93 -23.00
C THR A 26 -10.01 0.49 -22.87
N PRO A 27 -10.78 1.49 -22.40
CA PRO A 27 -10.20 2.78 -22.09
C PRO A 27 -9.20 2.54 -20.97
N THR A 28 -7.91 2.47 -21.33
CA THR A 28 -6.83 2.64 -20.36
C THR A 28 -7.00 4.04 -19.84
N MET A 29 -7.63 4.19 -18.68
CA MET A 29 -7.71 5.49 -18.04
C MET A 29 -6.29 6.03 -17.91
N PRO A 30 -6.01 7.28 -18.29
CA PRO A 30 -4.73 7.89 -18.01
C PRO A 30 -4.53 7.85 -16.49
N ALA A 31 -3.33 7.46 -16.04
CA ALA A 31 -2.98 7.34 -14.62
C ALA A 31 -3.29 8.62 -13.80
N ASP A 32 -3.37 9.76 -14.48
CA ASP A 32 -3.73 11.05 -13.90
C ASP A 32 -5.21 11.16 -13.50
N ALA A 33 -6.13 10.50 -14.21
CA ALA A 33 -7.56 10.47 -13.86
C ALA A 33 -7.81 9.66 -12.58
N SER A 34 -7.17 8.49 -12.46
CA SER A 34 -7.21 7.68 -11.24
C SER A 34 -6.66 8.44 -10.01
N ARG A 35 -5.67 9.31 -10.18
CA ARG A 35 -5.11 10.08 -9.05
C ARG A 35 -6.02 11.21 -8.58
N ALA A 36 -6.71 11.89 -9.51
CA ALA A 36 -7.67 12.93 -9.17
C ALA A 36 -8.88 12.39 -8.40
N GLU A 37 -9.38 11.21 -8.80
CA GLU A 37 -10.47 10.50 -8.11
C GLU A 37 -10.08 10.05 -6.69
N MET A 38 -8.79 9.81 -6.45
CA MET A 38 -8.25 9.37 -5.17
C MET A 38 -7.90 10.54 -4.22
N ALA A 39 -7.87 11.78 -4.71
CA ALA A 39 -7.51 12.95 -3.91
C ALA A 39 -8.37 13.16 -2.63
N PRO A 40 -9.70 12.91 -2.63
CA PRO A 40 -10.50 12.97 -1.42
C PRO A 40 -10.09 11.90 -0.39
N LEU A 41 -9.77 10.69 -0.84
CA LEU A 41 -9.30 9.61 0.04
C LEU A 41 -7.94 9.96 0.64
N ASP A 42 -6.98 10.43 -0.18
CA ASP A 42 -5.66 10.85 0.28
C ASP A 42 -5.76 11.95 1.35
N ARG A 43 -6.67 12.91 1.15
CA ARG A 43 -6.95 13.96 2.14
C ARG A 43 -7.51 13.36 3.43
N ALA A 44 -8.53 12.51 3.33
CA ALA A 44 -9.14 11.87 4.50
C ALA A 44 -8.15 11.00 5.28
N LEU A 45 -7.30 10.23 4.60
CA LEU A 45 -6.27 9.40 5.23
C LEU A 45 -5.17 10.24 5.89
N SER A 46 -4.72 11.32 5.26
CA SER A 46 -3.68 12.18 5.84
C SER A 46 -4.17 12.95 7.07
N GLN A 47 -5.46 13.31 7.10
CA GLN A 47 -6.11 14.04 8.19
C GLN A 47 -6.74 13.16 9.27
N ALA A 48 -6.73 11.83 9.10
CA ALA A 48 -7.31 10.91 10.07
C ALA A 48 -6.73 11.15 11.48
N PRO A 49 -7.46 10.87 12.57
CA PRO A 49 -6.91 11.02 13.92
C PRO A 49 -5.60 10.23 14.12
N LEU A 50 -4.72 10.74 14.97
CA LEU A 50 -3.57 9.96 15.44
C LEU A 50 -4.10 8.88 16.39
N GLY A 51 -3.88 7.61 16.05
CA GLY A 51 -4.23 6.49 16.94
C GLY A 51 -3.23 6.33 18.08
N ALA A 52 -3.41 5.31 18.94
CA ALA A 52 -2.50 5.05 20.06
C ALA A 52 -1.09 4.58 19.64
N PHE A 53 -0.87 4.23 18.36
CA PHE A 53 0.38 3.69 17.84
C PHE A 53 0.97 4.52 16.68
N PRO A 54 1.16 5.84 16.86
CA PRO A 54 1.63 6.71 15.78
C PRO A 54 3.07 6.35 15.34
N LEU A 55 3.87 5.79 16.26
CA LEU A 55 5.25 5.42 15.95
C LEU A 55 5.35 4.22 15.00
N LEU A 56 4.45 3.23 15.10
CA LEU A 56 4.43 2.12 14.15
C LEU A 56 3.96 2.58 12.78
N GLU A 57 2.95 3.45 12.74
CA GLU A 57 2.49 4.07 11.50
C GLU A 57 3.62 4.85 10.80
N ALA A 58 4.35 5.68 11.56
CA ALA A 58 5.51 6.41 11.08
C ALA A 58 6.65 5.46 10.64
N ALA A 59 6.90 4.37 11.38
CA ALA A 59 7.93 3.40 11.06
C ALA A 59 7.64 2.68 9.75
N PHE A 60 6.38 2.33 9.47
CA PHE A 60 5.98 1.79 8.18
C PHE A 60 6.26 2.80 7.05
N GLY A 61 5.79 4.04 7.20
CA GLY A 61 6.03 5.09 6.21
C GLY A 61 7.51 5.37 5.97
N TRP A 62 8.32 5.36 7.03
CA TRP A 62 9.78 5.49 6.94
C TRP A 62 10.42 4.33 6.17
N GLN A 63 10.01 3.09 6.39
CA GLN A 63 10.58 1.95 5.65
C GLN A 63 10.31 2.04 4.15
N GLU A 64 9.11 2.49 3.78
CA GLU A 64 8.68 2.60 2.39
C GLU A 64 9.27 3.83 1.69
N LEU A 65 9.45 4.93 2.42
CA LEU A 65 9.84 6.23 1.86
C LEU A 65 11.26 6.66 2.24
N ARG A 66 12.07 5.79 2.88
CA ARG A 66 13.42 6.16 3.30
C ARG A 66 14.21 6.67 2.08
N PRO A 67 14.93 7.80 2.21
CA PRO A 67 15.77 8.29 1.14
C PRO A 67 16.83 7.25 0.76
N SER A 68 17.06 7.08 -0.53
CA SER A 68 18.17 6.27 -1.05
C SER A 68 19.33 7.20 -1.45
N GLY A 69 20.55 6.81 -1.08
CA GLY A 69 21.77 7.55 -1.43
C GLY A 69 22.41 8.29 -0.25
N TRP A 70 23.61 8.84 -0.52
CA TRP A 70 24.41 9.54 0.47
C TRP A 70 23.94 10.99 0.59
N HIS A 71 23.63 11.45 1.81
CA HIS A 71 23.26 12.83 2.08
C HIS A 71 24.40 13.56 2.77
N ARG A 72 24.74 14.73 2.23
CA ARG A 72 25.66 15.66 2.90
C ARG A 72 24.97 16.22 4.15
N PRO A 73 25.64 16.27 5.31
CA PRO A 73 25.03 16.80 6.52
C PRO A 73 24.68 18.28 6.33
N ALA A 74 23.40 18.60 6.51
CA ALA A 74 22.86 19.95 6.61
C ALA A 74 22.25 20.16 8.01
N ALA A 75 21.74 21.36 8.30
CA ALA A 75 21.07 21.65 9.57
C ALA A 75 19.82 20.78 9.80
N SER A 76 19.20 20.33 8.71
CA SER A 76 18.11 19.36 8.66
C SER A 76 18.54 18.11 7.89
N THR A 77 17.97 16.97 8.26
CA THR A 77 18.23 15.68 7.61
C THR A 77 16.91 15.06 7.15
N ALA A 78 16.86 14.63 5.90
CA ALA A 78 15.70 13.93 5.35
C ALA A 78 15.53 12.56 6.01
N ILE A 79 14.33 12.31 6.55
CA ILE A 79 13.89 11.02 7.08
C ILE A 79 13.12 10.25 6.02
N ALA A 80 12.41 10.93 5.14
CA ALA A 80 11.61 10.33 4.07
C ALA A 80 11.55 11.21 2.84
N GLN A 81 11.26 10.59 1.70
CA GLN A 81 11.11 11.25 0.42
C GLN A 81 9.95 10.61 -0.37
N THR A 82 9.08 11.44 -0.93
CA THR A 82 7.88 10.98 -1.65
C THR A 82 7.37 12.00 -2.65
N SER A 83 6.64 11.56 -3.66
CA SER A 83 5.85 12.44 -4.54
C SER A 83 4.44 12.70 -4.02
N SER A 84 4.01 12.01 -2.96
CA SER A 84 2.66 12.13 -2.37
C SER A 84 2.62 13.22 -1.28
N PRO A 85 1.90 14.34 -1.49
CA PRO A 85 1.74 15.36 -0.45
C PRO A 85 1.04 14.84 0.80
N ALA A 86 0.07 13.95 0.62
CA ALA A 86 -0.68 13.35 1.72
C ALA A 86 0.20 12.44 2.59
N ALA A 87 1.06 11.61 1.98
CA ALA A 87 2.01 10.79 2.71
C ALA A 87 3.05 11.65 3.47
N ALA A 88 3.59 12.68 2.82
CA ALA A 88 4.56 13.59 3.44
C ALA A 88 3.95 14.34 4.63
N ALA A 89 2.76 14.91 4.48
CA ALA A 89 2.05 15.63 5.53
C ALA A 89 1.69 14.72 6.71
N ARG A 90 1.21 13.49 6.42
CA ARG A 90 0.90 12.50 7.46
C ARG A 90 2.14 12.11 8.25
N LEU A 91 3.22 11.78 7.56
CA LEU A 91 4.47 11.39 8.21
C LEU A 91 5.07 12.53 9.04
N ALA A 92 5.05 13.77 8.54
CA ALA A 92 5.46 14.95 9.30
C ALA A 92 4.61 15.14 10.55
N SER A 93 3.29 14.95 10.47
CA SER A 93 2.38 15.03 11.61
C SER A 93 2.65 13.95 12.66
N LEU A 94 2.91 12.72 12.22
CA LEU A 94 3.28 11.62 13.12
C LEU A 94 4.62 11.89 13.81
N LEU A 95 5.64 12.33 13.08
CA LEU A 95 6.95 12.67 13.63
C LEU A 95 6.89 13.90 14.54
N SER A 96 5.94 14.81 14.31
CA SER A 96 5.67 15.98 15.16
C SER A 96 5.28 15.62 16.60
N THR A 97 4.86 14.38 16.85
CA THR A 97 4.65 13.86 18.22
C THR A 97 5.97 13.61 18.98
N LEU A 98 7.12 13.54 18.28
CA LEU A 98 8.43 13.23 18.84
C LEU A 98 9.46 14.36 18.67
N THR A 99 9.33 15.16 17.62
CA THR A 99 10.27 16.22 17.26
C THR A 99 9.60 17.21 16.32
N TRP A 100 10.16 18.41 16.17
CA TRP A 100 9.81 19.23 15.01
C TRP A 100 10.19 18.52 13.70
N ALA A 101 9.22 18.36 12.78
CA ALA A 101 9.37 17.77 11.46
C ALA A 101 8.71 18.65 10.39
N ASN A 102 9.39 18.88 9.27
CA ASN A 102 8.93 19.75 8.19
C ASN A 102 8.77 18.97 6.89
N VAL A 103 7.85 19.42 6.03
CA VAL A 103 7.78 19.00 4.63
C VAL A 103 8.42 20.07 3.77
N VAL A 104 9.43 19.70 3.00
CA VAL A 104 10.17 20.58 2.08
C VAL A 104 9.96 20.09 0.65
N ARG A 105 9.63 21.00 -0.26
CA ARG A 105 9.56 20.69 -1.70
C ARG A 105 10.96 20.77 -2.30
N THR A 106 11.32 19.77 -3.09
CA THR A 106 12.60 19.71 -3.81
C THR A 106 12.36 19.67 -5.31
N GLU A 107 13.20 20.38 -6.07
CA GLU A 107 12.99 20.55 -7.52
C GLU A 107 13.08 19.25 -8.32
N ARG A 108 13.86 18.27 -7.86
CA ARG A 108 14.13 17.02 -8.58
C ARG A 108 13.42 15.79 -8.01
N GLU A 109 12.97 15.88 -6.77
CA GLU A 109 12.80 14.72 -5.91
C GLU A 109 11.44 14.67 -5.23
N GLY A 110 10.56 15.64 -5.53
CA GLY A 110 9.22 15.76 -5.00
C GLY A 110 9.20 16.48 -3.66
N LEU A 111 8.87 15.72 -2.60
CA LEU A 111 8.74 16.21 -1.24
C LEU A 111 9.66 15.42 -0.31
N ARG A 112 10.35 16.11 0.59
CA ARG A 112 11.15 15.52 1.66
C ARG A 112 10.53 15.85 3.00
N VAL A 113 10.50 14.85 3.88
CA VAL A 113 10.17 15.04 5.30
C VAL A 113 11.48 15.13 6.05
N GLU A 114 11.74 16.29 6.64
CA GLU A 114 13.01 16.60 7.29
C GLU A 114 12.84 16.82 8.79
N VAL A 115 13.85 16.44 9.55
CA VAL A 115 13.95 16.66 10.99
C VAL A 115 15.27 17.36 11.31
N SER A 116 15.39 17.95 12.49
CA SER A 116 16.66 18.53 12.92
C SER A 116 17.78 17.47 12.95
N ALA A 117 18.99 17.85 12.55
CA ALA A 117 20.13 16.94 12.54
C ALA A 117 20.40 16.32 13.93
N GLY A 118 20.21 17.10 15.00
CA GLY A 118 20.36 16.63 16.39
C GLY A 118 19.32 15.57 16.80
N ALA A 119 18.13 15.57 16.21
CA ALA A 119 17.09 14.58 16.51
C ALA A 119 17.14 13.35 15.60
N TYR A 120 17.80 13.43 14.44
CA TYR A 120 17.82 12.40 13.40
C TYR A 120 18.14 11.00 13.95
N ASN A 121 19.27 10.84 14.67
CA ASN A 121 19.69 9.53 15.19
C ASN A 121 18.72 8.96 16.22
N ARG A 122 18.09 9.80 17.04
CA ARG A 122 17.09 9.38 18.02
C ARG A 122 15.84 8.85 17.30
N ILE A 123 15.39 9.58 16.29
CA ILE A 123 14.19 9.25 15.51
C ILE A 123 14.41 7.97 14.71
N THR A 124 15.52 7.85 13.98
CA THR A 124 15.80 6.63 13.21
C THR A 124 15.93 5.40 14.10
N ARG A 125 16.51 5.53 15.31
CA ARG A 125 16.50 4.45 16.32
C ARG A 125 15.10 4.10 16.78
N ALA A 126 14.26 5.09 17.09
CA ALA A 126 12.87 4.86 17.51
C ALA A 126 12.05 4.16 16.40
N LEU A 127 12.16 4.63 15.16
CA LEU A 127 11.49 4.04 14.00
C LEU A 127 12.01 2.62 13.73
N THR A 128 13.31 2.40 13.84
CA THR A 128 13.92 1.06 13.72
C THR A 128 13.40 0.11 14.81
N GLY A 129 13.32 0.59 16.06
CA GLY A 129 12.78 -0.17 17.17
C GLY A 129 11.32 -0.57 16.94
N ALA A 130 10.47 0.39 16.61
CA ALA A 130 9.06 0.14 16.30
C ALA A 130 8.87 -0.82 15.11
N TRP A 131 9.68 -0.67 14.06
CA TRP A 131 9.66 -1.60 12.93
C TRP A 131 10.04 -3.02 13.34
N ARG A 132 11.08 -3.20 14.17
CA ARG A 132 11.50 -4.52 14.66
C ARG A 132 10.42 -5.16 15.54
N SER A 133 9.75 -4.38 16.39
CA SER A 133 8.69 -4.86 17.29
C SER A 133 7.33 -5.07 16.60
N ARG A 134 7.18 -4.70 15.33
CA ARG A 134 5.89 -4.78 14.61
C ARG A 134 5.27 -6.17 14.60
N THR A 135 6.10 -7.22 14.47
CA THR A 135 5.62 -8.60 14.38
C THR A 135 5.00 -9.05 15.70
N GLN A 136 5.63 -8.71 16.83
CA GLN A 136 5.09 -8.99 18.15
C GLN A 136 3.78 -8.24 18.39
N LEU A 137 3.73 -6.95 18.05
CA LEU A 137 2.54 -6.12 18.23
C LEU A 137 1.35 -6.62 17.37
N LEU A 138 1.63 -7.04 16.14
CA LEU A 138 0.62 -7.58 15.22
C LEU A 138 0.33 -9.07 15.44
N ALA A 139 1.11 -9.77 16.27
CA ALA A 139 0.85 -11.16 16.67
C ALA A 139 -0.11 -11.27 17.87
N ALA A 140 -0.30 -10.19 18.65
CA ALA A 140 -1.22 -10.13 19.78
C ALA A 140 -2.63 -10.59 19.41
N ALA A 141 -3.34 -11.25 20.34
CA ALA A 141 -4.63 -11.90 20.08
C ALA A 141 -5.64 -10.99 19.33
N PRO A 142 -6.46 -11.54 18.41
CA PRO A 142 -7.52 -10.78 17.76
C PRO A 142 -8.46 -10.13 18.78
N GLY A 143 -8.90 -8.90 18.51
CA GLY A 143 -9.83 -8.18 19.39
C GLY A 143 -9.17 -7.32 20.47
N VAL A 144 -7.84 -7.38 20.63
CA VAL A 144 -7.11 -6.41 21.45
C VAL A 144 -7.23 -5.02 20.77
N PRO A 145 -7.86 -4.01 21.42
CA PRO A 145 -8.13 -2.72 20.78
C PRO A 145 -6.86 -2.04 20.25
N GLU A 146 -5.76 -2.22 20.98
CA GLU A 146 -4.45 -1.68 20.64
C GLU A 146 -3.87 -2.26 19.34
N SER A 147 -3.91 -3.59 19.18
CA SER A 147 -3.40 -4.26 17.98
C SER A 147 -4.24 -3.92 16.75
N ARG A 148 -5.55 -3.69 16.95
CA ARG A 148 -6.45 -3.20 15.90
C ARG A 148 -6.06 -1.79 15.45
N GLN A 149 -5.84 -0.85 16.38
CA GLN A 149 -5.43 0.52 16.04
C GLN A 149 -4.05 0.56 15.36
N ALA A 150 -3.11 -0.26 15.82
CA ALA A 150 -1.82 -0.46 15.17
C ALA A 150 -1.97 -0.95 13.72
N ALA A 151 -2.83 -1.94 13.49
CA ALA A 151 -3.12 -2.47 12.16
C ALA A 151 -3.75 -1.41 11.24
N LEU A 152 -4.69 -0.60 11.75
CA LEU A 152 -5.28 0.51 10.99
C LEU A 152 -4.24 1.57 10.63
N GLY A 153 -3.32 1.90 11.54
CA GLY A 153 -2.21 2.80 11.27
C GLY A 153 -1.33 2.32 10.11
N VAL A 154 -0.93 1.05 10.14
CA VAL A 154 -0.15 0.42 9.07
C VAL A 154 -0.88 0.51 7.72
N TRP A 155 -2.17 0.13 7.66
CA TRP A 155 -2.95 0.20 6.42
C TRP A 155 -3.14 1.63 5.91
N ARG A 156 -3.41 2.59 6.80
CA ARG A 156 -3.53 4.01 6.44
C ARG A 156 -2.26 4.52 5.76
N MET A 157 -1.10 4.31 6.38
CA MET A 157 0.16 4.75 5.81
C MET A 157 0.46 4.01 4.50
N ALA A 158 0.19 2.71 4.42
CA ALA A 158 0.42 1.95 3.20
C ALA A 158 -0.41 2.44 2.00
N MET A 159 -1.67 2.81 2.24
CA MET A 159 -2.51 3.42 1.20
C MET A 159 -1.92 4.75 0.71
N LEU A 160 -1.36 5.56 1.62
CA LEU A 160 -0.72 6.84 1.29
C LEU A 160 0.62 6.68 0.55
N THR A 161 1.42 5.65 0.88
CA THR A 161 2.77 5.46 0.31
C THR A 161 2.78 4.60 -0.95
N GLY A 162 2.00 3.51 -0.96
CA GLY A 162 1.97 2.50 -2.02
C GLY A 162 0.97 2.78 -3.13
N GLY A 163 0.08 3.75 -2.92
CA GLY A 163 -1.10 3.95 -3.75
C GLY A 163 -2.15 2.86 -3.54
N VAL A 164 -3.35 3.17 -4.01
CA VAL A 164 -4.52 2.32 -3.87
C VAL A 164 -5.10 2.07 -5.26
N ASP A 165 -5.35 0.80 -5.55
CA ASP A 165 -6.19 0.38 -6.67
C ASP A 165 -7.42 -0.33 -6.09
N ALA A 166 -8.58 0.28 -6.25
CA ALA A 166 -9.85 -0.23 -5.74
C ALA A 166 -10.75 -0.62 -6.92
N HIS A 167 -11.06 -1.90 -7.07
CA HIS A 167 -11.91 -2.39 -8.15
C HIS A 167 -12.86 -3.48 -7.66
N ALA A 168 -14.15 -3.37 -8.00
CA ALA A 168 -15.17 -4.41 -7.79
C ALA A 168 -15.16 -5.09 -6.39
N GLY A 169 -14.99 -4.32 -5.31
CA GLY A 169 -14.97 -4.85 -3.95
C GLY A 169 -13.63 -5.50 -3.54
N GLN A 170 -12.56 -5.17 -4.25
CA GLN A 170 -11.19 -5.49 -3.92
C GLN A 170 -10.39 -4.21 -3.73
N LEU A 171 -9.43 -4.26 -2.81
CA LEU A 171 -8.47 -3.19 -2.56
C LEU A 171 -7.07 -3.77 -2.71
N THR A 172 -6.26 -3.18 -3.58
CA THR A 172 -4.85 -3.54 -3.74
C THR A 172 -3.99 -2.36 -3.30
N VAL A 173 -3.05 -2.63 -2.41
CA VAL A 173 -2.03 -1.67 -1.96
C VAL A 173 -0.65 -2.24 -2.26
N ARG A 174 0.25 -1.41 -2.77
CA ARG A 174 1.61 -1.84 -3.11
C ARG A 174 2.56 -1.62 -1.94
N ALA A 175 3.32 -2.65 -1.59
CA ALA A 175 4.43 -2.55 -0.64
C ALA A 175 5.77 -2.54 -1.39
N GLY A 176 6.71 -1.69 -0.97
CA GLY A 176 8.04 -1.56 -1.55
C GLY A 176 8.98 -2.71 -1.18
N SER A 177 8.63 -3.53 -0.19
CA SER A 177 9.44 -4.68 0.24
C SER A 177 8.60 -5.90 0.64
N PRO A 178 9.18 -7.12 0.62
CA PRO A 178 8.49 -8.32 1.12
C PRO A 178 8.11 -8.18 2.61
N ALA A 179 8.96 -7.53 3.40
CA ALA A 179 8.73 -7.32 4.81
C ALA A 179 7.53 -6.40 5.08
N ALA A 180 7.36 -5.35 4.26
CA ALA A 180 6.19 -4.49 4.31
C ALA A 180 4.91 -5.21 3.87
N ALA A 181 4.98 -6.02 2.79
CA ALA A 181 3.85 -6.84 2.36
C ALA A 181 3.39 -7.83 3.44
N GLN A 182 4.32 -8.54 4.09
CA GLN A 182 4.01 -9.43 5.21
C GLN A 182 3.39 -8.68 6.40
N THR A 183 3.85 -7.45 6.66
CA THR A 183 3.29 -6.60 7.72
C THR A 183 1.84 -6.23 7.42
N LEU A 184 1.52 -5.93 6.15
CA LEU A 184 0.15 -5.65 5.73
C LEU A 184 -0.77 -6.87 5.85
N VAL A 185 -0.28 -8.07 5.50
CA VAL A 185 -1.03 -9.32 5.71
C VAL A 185 -1.29 -9.57 7.18
N ALA A 186 -0.28 -9.40 8.05
CA ALA A 186 -0.45 -9.54 9.50
C ALA A 186 -1.45 -8.52 10.05
N ALA A 187 -1.39 -7.27 9.58
CA ALA A 187 -2.33 -6.22 9.94
C ALA A 187 -3.76 -6.56 9.45
N ALA A 188 -3.94 -7.06 8.23
CA ALA A 188 -5.25 -7.49 7.73
C ALA A 188 -5.86 -8.60 8.59
N ALA A 189 -5.05 -9.58 9.00
CA ALA A 189 -5.49 -10.64 9.90
C ALA A 189 -5.97 -10.08 11.25
N ARG A 190 -5.35 -9.02 11.78
CA ARG A 190 -5.81 -8.33 13.01
C ARG A 190 -7.14 -7.60 12.84
N LEU A 191 -7.44 -7.18 11.62
CA LEU A 191 -8.72 -6.55 11.27
C LEU A 191 -9.79 -7.58 10.88
N GLY A 192 -9.48 -8.88 10.86
CA GLY A 192 -10.40 -9.93 10.44
C GLY A 192 -10.67 -9.95 8.94
N MET A 193 -9.71 -9.45 8.13
CA MET A 193 -9.87 -9.31 6.69
C MET A 193 -9.00 -10.34 5.95
N PRO A 194 -9.55 -11.02 4.93
CA PRO A 194 -8.74 -11.89 4.08
C PRO A 194 -7.83 -11.03 3.20
N ALA A 195 -6.51 -11.25 3.32
CA ALA A 195 -5.51 -10.59 2.50
C ALA A 195 -4.50 -11.58 1.93
N ALA A 196 -4.06 -11.34 0.70
CA ALA A 196 -3.06 -12.14 0.02
C ALA A 196 -1.99 -11.24 -0.62
N VAL A 197 -0.74 -11.72 -0.63
CA VAL A 197 0.33 -11.10 -1.41
C VAL A 197 0.29 -11.70 -2.81
N ASP A 198 0.15 -10.85 -3.81
CA ASP A 198 0.22 -11.24 -5.21
C ASP A 198 1.67 -11.41 -5.68
N ARG A 199 1.83 -12.03 -6.86
CA ARG A 199 3.16 -12.13 -7.47
C ARG A 199 3.80 -10.74 -7.58
N PRO A 200 5.08 -10.58 -7.21
CA PRO A 200 5.78 -9.32 -7.34
C PRO A 200 5.65 -8.78 -8.76
N ARG A 201 5.44 -7.46 -8.88
CA ARG A 201 5.36 -6.75 -10.16
C ARG A 201 6.38 -5.63 -10.15
N GLU A 202 6.60 -5.03 -11.32
CA GLU A 202 7.42 -3.83 -11.43
C GLU A 202 6.89 -2.75 -10.46
N GLY A 203 7.76 -2.32 -9.55
CA GLY A 203 7.43 -1.34 -8.50
C GLY A 203 6.99 -1.90 -7.15
N GLY A 204 6.88 -3.22 -6.93
CA GLY A 204 6.74 -3.78 -5.57
C GLY A 204 5.89 -5.05 -5.42
N HIS A 205 5.41 -5.26 -4.19
CA HIS A 205 4.66 -6.42 -3.73
C HIS A 205 3.19 -6.03 -3.50
N PRO A 206 2.27 -6.37 -4.41
CA PRO A 206 0.86 -6.03 -4.24
C PRO A 206 0.25 -6.88 -3.12
N VAL A 207 -0.47 -6.23 -2.21
CA VAL A 207 -1.27 -6.88 -1.17
C VAL A 207 -2.73 -6.58 -1.44
N ARG A 208 -3.51 -7.63 -1.65
CA ARG A 208 -4.92 -7.56 -2.01
C ARG A 208 -5.80 -7.93 -0.83
N VAL A 209 -6.78 -7.09 -0.52
CA VAL A 209 -7.90 -7.40 0.37
C VAL A 209 -9.14 -7.62 -0.49
N THR A 210 -9.91 -8.67 -0.18
CA THR A 210 -11.13 -9.00 -0.91
C THR A 210 -12.36 -8.90 -0.01
N GLY A 211 -13.50 -8.58 -0.63
CA GLY A 211 -14.79 -8.49 0.03
C GLY A 211 -15.22 -7.04 0.23
N ARG A 212 -16.35 -6.69 -0.38
CA ARG A 212 -16.85 -5.30 -0.40
C ARG A 212 -17.09 -4.74 1.00
N ALA A 213 -17.61 -5.55 1.92
CA ALA A 213 -17.85 -5.14 3.30
C ALA A 213 -16.53 -4.87 4.04
N GLN A 214 -15.52 -5.71 3.85
CA GLN A 214 -14.21 -5.57 4.47
C GLN A 214 -13.46 -4.35 3.93
N VAL A 215 -13.48 -4.14 2.61
CA VAL A 215 -12.88 -2.96 1.97
C VAL A 215 -13.56 -1.69 2.47
N TYR A 216 -14.89 -1.65 2.50
CA TYR A 216 -15.62 -0.49 3.02
C TYR A 216 -15.29 -0.23 4.49
N GLN A 217 -15.31 -1.26 5.33
CA GLN A 217 -14.96 -1.17 6.74
C GLN A 217 -13.54 -0.63 6.94
N LEU A 218 -12.56 -1.14 6.17
CA LEU A 218 -11.18 -0.68 6.22
C LEU A 218 -11.07 0.80 5.88
N LEU A 219 -11.69 1.24 4.78
CA LEU A 219 -11.61 2.63 4.35
C LEU A 219 -12.24 3.56 5.38
N THR A 220 -13.43 3.23 5.87
CA THR A 220 -14.16 3.96 6.92
C THR A 220 -13.35 4.08 8.21
N GLU A 221 -12.80 2.97 8.72
CA GLU A 221 -12.00 2.98 9.95
C GLU A 221 -10.63 3.65 9.77
N ALA A 222 -10.00 3.52 8.59
CA ALA A 222 -8.71 4.13 8.31
C ALA A 222 -8.80 5.65 8.17
N THR A 223 -9.88 6.18 7.59
CA THR A 223 -10.11 7.64 7.50
C THR A 223 -10.66 8.24 8.80
N GLY A 224 -11.17 7.40 9.71
CA GLY A 224 -11.75 7.87 10.98
C GLY A 224 -13.16 8.45 10.81
N GLN A 225 -13.82 8.18 9.68
CA GLN A 225 -15.23 8.50 9.47
C GLN A 225 -16.04 7.38 10.13
N ARG A 226 -16.80 7.68 11.18
CA ARG A 226 -17.77 6.74 11.80
C ARG A 226 -19.11 7.43 11.93
#